data_AF-A0A1E3B5Y3-F1
#
_entry.id   AF-A0A1E3B5Y3-F1
#
_cell.length_a   1.000
_cell.length_b   1.000
_cell.length_c   1.000
_cell.angle_alpha   90.00
_cell.angle_beta   90.00
_cell.angle_gamma   90.00
#
_symmetry.space_group_name_H-M   'P 1'
#
loop_
_entity.id
_entity.type
_entity.pdbx_description
1 polymer ?
#
loop_
_entity_poly.entity_id
_entity_poly.type
_entity_poly.pdbx_seq_one_letter_code
_entity_poly.pdbx_strand_id
1 'polypeptide(L)'
;MRSLPVNILRTFRRFPSKNSLGRQPTLYPLSVNRSFSQTSTMFKVGDDFQKIQASRLAFKRDTEVTFTQPPNPDWKTADGANDGGESLKKNHVEIDPHEEGRPVASNYKLLISGIVPRPIALISTKSKDGQTTNLAPFSYAQVINHDPPLFIVGFVGSLDKAKDTLKNLAETDECVINIISEHFVEAANATAINAPYGVSEWETSGLHQAPCSVVKAARVKESILSIEAKLVRTEEFESRTTPGKKTGVLAVVEGVRFWAREDAINEEKSIVDLKVLKPISRLGGISYGRTSEAMELPRPNF
;
A
#
# COMPACT_ATOMS: atom_id res chain seq x y z
N MET A 1 16.52 -46.54 28.02
CA MET A 1 15.82 -47.67 28.66
C MET A 1 14.95 -47.09 29.77
N ARG A 2 13.62 -47.26 29.66
CA ARG A 2 12.59 -47.22 30.73
C ARG A 2 12.34 -45.86 31.44
N SER A 3 11.25 -45.14 31.16
CA SER A 3 9.82 -45.31 31.56
C SER A 3 9.57 -44.96 33.04
N LEU A 4 8.51 -44.29 33.53
CA LEU A 4 7.28 -43.62 33.08
C LEU A 4 6.69 -42.97 34.40
N PRO A 5 5.51 -42.30 34.42
CA PRO A 5 5.20 -41.14 35.24
C PRO A 5 4.25 -41.44 36.42
N VAL A 6 3.95 -40.42 37.23
CA VAL A 6 2.88 -40.48 38.25
C VAL A 6 1.66 -39.68 37.78
N ASN A 7 0.56 -40.41 37.59
CA ASN A 7 -0.79 -39.93 37.34
C ASN A 7 -1.56 -40.01 38.66
N ILE A 8 -2.31 -38.98 39.06
CA ILE A 8 -3.31 -39.08 40.13
C ILE A 8 -4.66 -38.60 39.58
N LEU A 9 -5.52 -39.59 39.33
CA LEU A 9 -6.97 -39.43 39.16
C LEU A 9 -7.63 -39.09 40.50
N ARG A 10 -8.65 -38.22 40.48
CA ARG A 10 -9.81 -38.32 41.39
C ARG A 10 -11.10 -38.18 40.60
N THR A 11 -11.95 -39.19 40.76
CA THR A 11 -13.31 -39.36 40.24
C THR A 11 -14.38 -38.93 41.27
N PHE A 12 -15.65 -39.00 40.82
CA PHE A 12 -16.95 -38.78 41.49
C PHE A 12 -17.56 -37.39 41.20
N ARG A 13 -18.83 -37.22 40.79
CA ARG A 13 -20.02 -38.08 40.67
C ARG A 13 -21.05 -37.34 39.77
N ARG A 14 -21.90 -38.08 39.03
CA ARG A 14 -22.99 -37.58 38.15
C ARG A 14 -24.31 -37.31 38.90
N PHE A 15 -25.16 -36.50 38.23
CA PHE A 15 -26.65 -36.46 38.13
C PHE A 15 -27.32 -35.13 38.56
N PRO A 16 -28.51 -34.74 38.03
CA PRO A 16 -29.14 -34.99 36.72
C PRO A 16 -29.64 -33.69 36.01
N SER A 17 -30.27 -33.90 34.85
CA SER A 17 -30.81 -32.94 33.86
C SER A 17 -32.02 -32.09 34.31
N LYS A 18 -32.21 -30.94 33.64
CA LYS A 18 -33.54 -30.31 33.39
C LYS A 18 -33.50 -29.29 32.22
N ASN A 19 -34.24 -29.63 31.17
CA ASN A 19 -35.11 -28.84 30.29
C ASN A 19 -34.71 -27.45 29.74
N SER A 20 -34.51 -27.44 28.41
CA SER A 20 -35.27 -26.69 27.40
C SER A 20 -35.79 -25.28 27.72
N LEU A 21 -35.23 -24.28 27.03
CA LEU A 21 -35.93 -23.09 26.55
C LEU A 21 -35.30 -22.68 25.22
N GLY A 22 -36.10 -22.73 24.15
CA GLY A 22 -35.68 -22.46 22.78
C GLY A 22 -35.25 -21.01 22.59
N ARG A 23 -34.13 -20.81 21.89
CA ARG A 23 -33.77 -19.51 21.32
C ARG A 23 -34.36 -19.44 19.91
N GLN A 24 -35.35 -18.58 19.72
CA GLN A 24 -35.74 -18.11 18.39
C GLN A 24 -34.62 -17.24 17.80
N PRO A 25 -34.32 -17.34 16.49
CA PRO A 25 -33.43 -16.39 15.83
C PRO A 25 -34.19 -15.08 15.57
N THR A 26 -33.75 -13.99 16.17
CA THR A 26 -34.22 -12.64 15.83
C THR A 26 -33.66 -12.24 14.47
N LEU A 27 -34.52 -12.26 13.46
CA LEU A 27 -34.33 -11.60 12.17
C LEU A 27 -34.16 -10.08 12.40
N TYR A 28 -32.94 -9.57 12.19
CA TYR A 28 -32.71 -8.13 12.03
C TYR A 28 -32.86 -7.76 10.56
N PRO A 29 -33.71 -6.79 10.19
CA PRO A 29 -33.73 -6.29 8.83
C PRO A 29 -32.51 -5.42 8.55
N LEU A 30 -31.82 -5.74 7.46
CA LEU A 30 -30.78 -4.96 6.81
C LEU A 30 -31.36 -3.67 6.23
N SER A 31 -30.71 -2.54 6.55
CA SER A 31 -30.36 -1.40 5.66
C SER A 31 -30.44 -0.06 6.39
N VAL A 32 -29.38 0.28 7.12
CA VAL A 32 -29.13 1.68 7.48
C VAL A 32 -28.29 2.29 6.36
N ASN A 33 -28.97 3.02 5.47
CA ASN A 33 -28.33 3.80 4.43
C ASN A 33 -27.61 5.00 5.08
N ARG A 34 -26.33 4.82 5.43
CA ARG A 34 -25.50 5.93 5.94
C ARG A 34 -25.03 6.78 4.75
N SER A 35 -25.58 7.98 4.61
CA SER A 35 -25.15 8.94 3.60
C SER A 35 -23.80 9.56 4.00
N PHE A 36 -22.85 9.57 3.05
CA PHE A 36 -21.63 10.36 3.16
C PHE A 36 -21.93 11.85 2.91
N SER A 37 -21.23 12.75 3.60
CA SER A 37 -21.35 14.21 3.46
C SER A 37 -21.16 14.69 2.01
N GLN A 38 -21.96 15.67 1.58
CA GLN A 38 -22.16 16.10 0.18
C GLN A 38 -21.03 16.97 -0.42
N THR A 39 -19.97 17.31 0.31
CA THR A 39 -19.04 18.37 -0.14
C THR A 39 -17.82 17.93 -0.95
N SER A 40 -17.58 16.63 -1.14
CA SER A 40 -16.77 16.14 -2.27
C SER A 40 -17.12 14.68 -2.55
N THR A 41 -18.07 14.43 -3.45
CA THR A 41 -18.35 13.05 -3.85
C THR A 41 -17.13 12.49 -4.58
N MET A 42 -16.46 11.52 -3.94
CA MET A 42 -15.46 10.70 -4.62
C MET A 42 -16.07 10.13 -5.91
N PHE A 43 -15.24 9.99 -6.95
CA PHE A 43 -15.65 9.34 -8.20
C PHE A 43 -16.21 7.95 -7.92
N LYS A 44 -17.35 7.63 -8.52
CA LYS A 44 -17.97 6.31 -8.50
C LYS A 44 -17.91 5.68 -9.89
N VAL A 45 -17.77 4.36 -9.92
CA VAL A 45 -17.81 3.60 -11.19
C VAL A 45 -19.16 3.85 -11.86
N GLY A 46 -19.12 4.31 -13.11
CA GLY A 46 -20.30 4.71 -13.90
C GLY A 46 -20.51 6.23 -14.00
N ASP A 47 -19.80 7.02 -13.20
CA ASP A 47 -19.85 8.48 -13.33
C ASP A 47 -19.11 8.96 -14.60
N ASP A 48 -19.53 10.12 -15.12
CA ASP A 48 -18.78 10.85 -16.15
C ASP A 48 -17.56 11.54 -15.53
N PHE A 49 -16.39 10.92 -15.69
CA PHE A 49 -15.14 11.42 -15.13
C PHE A 49 -14.75 12.80 -15.69
N GLN A 50 -15.02 13.07 -16.98
CA GLN A 50 -14.65 14.36 -17.59
C GLN A 50 -15.46 15.50 -16.98
N LYS A 51 -16.77 15.29 -16.81
CA LYS A 51 -17.65 16.25 -16.13
C LYS A 51 -17.25 16.48 -14.68
N ILE A 52 -16.93 15.42 -13.94
CA ILE A 52 -16.46 15.53 -12.55
C ILE A 52 -15.11 16.25 -12.48
N GLN A 53 -14.19 15.97 -13.40
CA GLN A 53 -12.90 16.62 -13.43
C GLN A 53 -13.05 18.13 -13.71
N ALA A 54 -13.92 18.50 -14.65
CA ALA A 54 -14.17 19.89 -15.01
C ALA A 54 -14.82 20.73 -13.88
N SER A 55 -15.49 20.09 -12.92
CA SER A 55 -16.09 20.78 -11.77
C SER A 55 -15.14 20.97 -10.59
N ARG A 56 -13.96 20.36 -10.62
CA ARG A 56 -12.96 20.47 -9.55
C ARG A 56 -12.13 21.74 -9.70
N LEU A 57 -11.55 22.18 -8.58
CA LEU A 57 -10.59 23.27 -8.58
C LEU A 57 -9.40 22.93 -9.50
N ALA A 58 -8.92 23.94 -10.22
CA ALA A 58 -7.74 23.81 -11.07
C ALA A 58 -6.51 23.41 -10.24
N PHE A 59 -5.60 22.67 -10.89
CA PHE A 59 -4.36 22.22 -10.26
C PHE A 59 -3.44 23.41 -9.92
N LYS A 60 -3.04 23.53 -8.65
CA LYS A 60 -2.12 24.57 -8.17
C LYS A 60 -0.68 24.08 -8.25
N ARG A 61 0.06 24.49 -9.29
CA ARG A 61 1.45 24.09 -9.55
C ARG A 61 2.44 24.63 -8.50
N ASP A 62 2.22 25.86 -8.06
CA ASP A 62 3.12 26.56 -7.14
C ASP A 62 2.80 26.30 -5.66
N THR A 63 2.10 25.19 -5.36
CA THR A 63 1.92 24.78 -3.96
C THR A 63 3.27 24.33 -3.40
N GLU A 64 3.75 25.08 -2.42
CA GLU A 64 4.91 24.71 -1.61
C GLU A 64 4.53 23.70 -0.53
N VAL A 65 5.53 22.94 -0.07
CA VAL A 65 5.36 22.11 1.12
C VAL A 65 5.54 22.99 2.35
N THR A 66 4.48 23.13 3.13
CA THR A 66 4.48 23.92 4.38
C THR A 66 4.56 23.03 5.61
N PHE A 67 5.16 23.54 6.67
CA PHE A 67 5.19 22.89 7.97
C PHE A 67 4.28 23.65 8.93
N THR A 68 3.38 22.93 9.59
CA THR A 68 2.44 23.47 10.57
C THR A 68 2.78 23.00 11.96
N GLN A 69 2.28 23.72 12.97
CA GLN A 69 2.25 23.21 14.34
C GLN A 69 1.34 21.97 14.41
N PRO A 70 1.60 21.03 15.33
CA PRO A 70 0.67 19.94 15.57
C PRO A 70 -0.69 20.49 16.04
N PRO A 71 -1.79 19.72 15.92
CA PRO A 71 -3.13 20.19 16.29
C PRO A 71 -3.26 20.69 17.73
N ASN A 72 -2.42 20.18 18.64
CA ASN A 72 -2.29 20.66 20.01
C ASN A 72 -0.79 20.71 20.37
N PRO A 73 -0.15 21.90 20.29
CA PRO A 73 1.26 22.09 20.65
C PRO A 73 1.54 21.86 22.15
N ASP A 74 0.52 21.99 22.98
CA ASP A 74 0.60 21.86 24.44
C ASP A 74 0.21 20.46 24.94
N TRP A 75 0.05 19.48 24.02
CA TRP A 75 -0.31 18.10 24.35
C TRP A 75 0.72 17.46 25.28
N LYS A 76 0.24 16.75 26.30
CA LYS A 76 1.05 16.05 27.29
C LYS A 76 0.74 14.56 27.31
N THR A 77 1.70 13.78 27.80
CA THR A 77 1.54 12.34 28.01
C THR A 77 0.24 12.06 28.77
N ALA A 78 -0.61 11.24 28.15
CA ALA A 78 -1.94 10.84 28.62
C ALA A 78 -3.11 11.83 28.40
N ASP A 79 -2.93 12.95 27.67
CA ASP A 79 -4.03 13.88 27.35
C ASP A 79 -5.11 13.27 26.41
N GLY A 80 -4.78 12.19 25.70
CA GLY A 80 -5.71 11.53 24.79
C GLY A 80 -5.86 12.27 23.45
N ALA A 81 -7.05 12.21 22.84
CA ALA A 81 -7.32 12.78 21.52
C ALA A 81 -7.63 14.29 21.58
N ASN A 82 -7.27 15.02 20.52
CA ASN A 82 -7.43 16.48 20.40
C ASN A 82 -8.83 16.91 19.93
N ASP A 83 -9.86 16.10 20.12
CA ASP A 83 -11.21 16.31 19.58
C ASP A 83 -12.28 16.49 20.66
N GLY A 84 -11.88 16.70 21.92
CA GLY A 84 -12.81 16.87 23.05
C GLY A 84 -13.71 15.67 23.31
N GLY A 85 -13.33 14.47 22.82
CA GLY A 85 -14.12 13.25 22.96
C GLY A 85 -15.26 13.12 21.95
N GLU A 86 -15.32 13.94 20.89
CA GLU A 86 -16.32 13.79 19.83
C GLU A 86 -16.27 12.41 19.15
N SER A 87 -15.07 11.87 18.92
CA SER A 87 -14.88 10.52 18.40
C SER A 87 -15.46 9.45 19.31
N LEU A 88 -15.42 9.64 20.64
CA LEU A 88 -15.96 8.69 21.62
C LEU A 88 -17.48 8.59 21.58
N LYS A 89 -18.17 9.57 21.00
CA LYS A 89 -19.64 9.53 20.81
C LYS A 89 -20.06 8.56 19.69
N LYS A 90 -19.11 8.00 18.94
CA LYS A 90 -19.37 7.08 17.83
C LYS A 90 -18.94 5.67 18.23
N ASN A 91 -19.80 4.69 17.93
CA ASN A 91 -19.46 3.29 18.12
C ASN A 91 -18.78 2.72 16.87
N HIS A 92 -17.81 1.83 17.10
CA HIS A 92 -17.26 1.00 16.04
C HIS A 92 -18.33 0.05 15.49
N VAL A 93 -18.15 -0.35 14.24
CA VAL A 93 -18.91 -1.43 13.61
C VAL A 93 -17.93 -2.56 13.36
N GLU A 94 -18.24 -3.73 13.91
CA GLU A 94 -17.48 -4.94 13.63
C GLU A 94 -17.71 -5.40 12.19
N ILE A 95 -16.63 -5.80 11.52
CA ILE A 95 -16.66 -6.31 10.15
C ILE A 95 -15.79 -7.56 10.14
N ASP A 96 -16.40 -8.72 9.99
CA ASP A 96 -15.67 -9.96 9.72
C ASP A 96 -15.35 -10.03 8.21
N PRO A 97 -14.06 -10.04 7.80
CA PRO A 97 -13.68 -10.13 6.39
C PRO A 97 -14.10 -11.46 5.73
N HIS A 98 -14.53 -12.45 6.52
CA HIS A 98 -14.93 -13.78 6.10
C HIS A 98 -16.39 -14.11 6.40
N GLU A 99 -17.20 -13.13 6.81
CA GLU A 99 -18.63 -13.35 7.05
C GLU A 99 -19.33 -13.92 5.80
N GLU A 100 -20.31 -14.80 6.01
CA GLU A 100 -21.03 -15.46 4.93
C GLU A 100 -21.72 -14.43 4.01
N GLY A 101 -21.53 -14.58 2.70
CA GLY A 101 -22.10 -13.69 1.70
C GLY A 101 -21.31 -12.40 1.42
N ARG A 102 -20.23 -12.12 2.16
CA ARG A 102 -19.38 -10.95 1.89
C ARG A 102 -18.48 -11.15 0.66
N PRO A 103 -18.55 -10.27 -0.35
CA PRO A 103 -17.64 -10.34 -1.49
C PRO A 103 -16.21 -9.94 -1.12
N VAL A 104 -15.20 -10.66 -1.63
CA VAL A 104 -13.77 -10.30 -1.48
C VAL A 104 -13.47 -8.88 -1.98
N ALA A 105 -14.20 -8.43 -3.02
CA ALA A 105 -14.09 -7.07 -3.53
C ALA A 105 -14.45 -5.99 -2.50
N SER A 106 -15.30 -6.30 -1.51
CA SER A 106 -15.61 -5.38 -0.40
C SER A 106 -14.42 -5.22 0.55
N ASN A 107 -13.66 -6.30 0.79
CA ASN A 107 -12.41 -6.22 1.56
C ASN A 107 -11.38 -5.38 0.82
N TYR A 108 -11.22 -5.59 -0.48
CA TYR A 108 -10.35 -4.75 -1.31
C TYR A 108 -10.71 -3.27 -1.19
N LYS A 109 -11.99 -2.91 -1.42
CA LYS A 109 -12.46 -1.52 -1.33
C LYS A 109 -12.20 -0.92 0.04
N LEU A 110 -12.52 -1.64 1.11
CA LEU A 110 -12.32 -1.19 2.50
C LEU A 110 -10.83 -0.95 2.81
N LEU A 111 -9.96 -1.88 2.43
CA LEU A 111 -8.53 -1.79 2.71
C LEU A 111 -7.89 -0.62 1.94
N ILE A 112 -8.18 -0.46 0.65
CA ILE A 112 -7.56 0.61 -0.15
C ILE A 112 -8.12 2.00 0.18
N SER A 113 -9.32 2.11 0.75
CA SER A 113 -9.88 3.40 1.18
C SER A 113 -9.52 3.75 2.62
N GLY A 114 -9.37 2.74 3.50
CA GLY A 114 -9.04 2.93 4.91
C GLY A 114 -7.55 3.02 5.21
N ILE A 115 -6.69 2.38 4.42
CA ILE A 115 -5.23 2.39 4.59
C ILE A 115 -4.65 3.37 3.57
N VAL A 116 -4.59 4.65 3.96
CA VAL A 116 -4.10 5.77 3.14
C VAL A 116 -3.36 6.77 4.03
N PRO A 117 -2.41 7.57 3.49
CA PRO A 117 -1.83 7.47 2.15
C PRO A 117 -0.93 6.23 1.99
N ARG A 118 -0.96 5.59 0.82
CA ARG A 118 -0.01 4.51 0.49
C ARG A 118 1.12 5.05 -0.38
N PRO A 119 2.40 4.75 -0.06
CA PRO A 119 3.47 5.04 -0.98
C PRO A 119 3.32 4.20 -2.26
N ILE A 120 3.89 4.68 -3.35
CA ILE A 120 3.84 3.99 -4.65
C ILE A 120 5.27 3.68 -5.05
N ALA A 121 5.57 2.40 -5.26
CA ALA A 121 6.78 1.95 -5.92
C ALA A 121 6.53 1.92 -7.43
N LEU A 122 7.16 2.81 -8.18
CA LEU A 122 7.21 2.71 -9.65
C LEU A 122 8.40 1.81 -10.00
N ILE A 123 8.12 0.56 -10.31
CA ILE A 123 9.14 -0.48 -10.45
C ILE A 123 9.48 -0.67 -11.92
N SER A 124 10.77 -0.55 -12.23
CA SER A 124 11.30 -1.00 -13.51
C SER A 124 12.01 -2.34 -13.38
N THR A 125 11.86 -3.15 -14.41
CA THR A 125 12.56 -4.43 -14.56
C THR A 125 13.02 -4.63 -15.99
N LYS A 126 13.93 -5.57 -16.19
CA LYS A 126 14.41 -6.00 -17.49
C LYS A 126 14.28 -7.52 -17.58
N SER A 127 13.86 -8.04 -18.73
CA SER A 127 13.76 -9.48 -18.94
C SER A 127 15.13 -10.17 -18.84
N LYS A 128 15.13 -11.47 -18.55
CA LYS A 128 16.36 -12.26 -18.42
C LYS A 128 17.20 -12.31 -19.70
N ASP A 129 16.56 -12.34 -20.87
CA ASP A 129 17.21 -12.26 -22.18
C ASP A 129 17.64 -10.83 -22.57
N GLY A 130 17.26 -9.84 -21.76
CA GLY A 130 17.56 -8.43 -21.95
C GLY A 130 16.80 -7.74 -23.08
N GLN A 131 15.84 -8.41 -23.72
CA GLN A 131 15.12 -7.91 -24.89
C GLN A 131 13.98 -6.94 -24.54
N THR A 132 13.34 -7.13 -23.40
CA THR A 132 12.21 -6.29 -22.97
C THR A 132 12.51 -5.58 -21.65
N THR A 133 11.90 -4.42 -21.49
CA THR A 133 11.92 -3.64 -20.25
C THR A 133 10.50 -3.29 -19.90
N ASN A 134 10.19 -3.30 -18.60
CA ASN A 134 8.87 -2.98 -18.09
C ASN A 134 8.96 -1.88 -17.05
N LEU A 135 7.87 -1.14 -16.89
CA LEU A 135 7.71 -0.11 -15.87
C LEU A 135 6.27 -0.16 -15.38
N ALA A 136 6.04 -0.30 -14.06
CA ALA A 136 4.67 -0.36 -13.53
C ALA A 136 4.57 0.15 -12.08
N PRO A 137 3.43 0.72 -11.66
CA PRO A 137 3.26 1.28 -10.33
C PRO A 137 2.57 0.30 -9.36
N PHE A 138 3.10 0.19 -8.14
CA PHE A 138 2.60 -0.71 -7.09
C PHE A 138 2.40 0.06 -5.79
N SER A 139 1.17 0.11 -5.28
CA SER A 139 0.84 0.78 -4.00
C SER A 139 0.81 -0.15 -2.78
N TYR A 140 1.05 -1.45 -2.98
CA TYR A 140 1.29 -2.40 -1.89
C TYR A 140 2.80 -2.48 -1.65
N ALA A 141 3.41 -1.34 -1.34
CA ALA A 141 4.85 -1.22 -1.17
C ALA A 141 5.18 -0.50 0.14
N GLN A 142 6.30 -0.83 0.77
CA GLN A 142 6.77 -0.17 1.99
C GLN A 142 8.24 -0.47 2.28
N VAL A 143 8.91 0.40 3.05
CA VAL A 143 10.22 0.13 3.69
C VAL A 143 9.99 -0.72 4.96
N ILE A 144 10.74 -1.80 5.14
CA ILE A 144 10.57 -2.71 6.30
C ILE A 144 11.82 -2.82 7.18
N ASN A 145 12.99 -2.40 6.71
CA ASN A 145 14.22 -2.38 7.51
C ASN A 145 15.22 -1.36 6.95
N HIS A 146 16.16 -0.90 7.79
CA HIS A 146 17.24 0.00 7.38
C HIS A 146 18.64 -0.65 7.40
N ASP A 147 18.84 -1.75 8.12
CA ASP A 147 20.10 -2.50 8.12
C ASP A 147 19.86 -4.04 8.11
N PRO A 148 19.90 -4.71 6.93
CA PRO A 148 20.07 -4.10 5.61
C PRO A 148 18.82 -3.31 5.16
N PRO A 149 18.93 -2.41 4.17
CA PRO A 149 17.79 -1.68 3.63
C PRO A 149 16.83 -2.63 2.90
N LEU A 150 15.67 -2.93 3.50
CA LEU A 150 14.71 -3.87 2.94
C LEU A 150 13.39 -3.20 2.60
N PHE A 151 12.81 -3.61 1.49
CA PHE A 151 11.54 -3.14 0.97
C PHE A 151 10.64 -4.33 0.65
N ILE A 152 9.32 -4.11 0.70
CA ILE A 152 8.33 -5.08 0.24
C ILE A 152 7.54 -4.54 -0.94
N VAL A 153 7.11 -5.46 -1.80
CA VAL A 153 6.15 -5.21 -2.87
C VAL A 153 5.16 -6.36 -2.94
N GLY A 154 3.87 -6.05 -2.86
CA GLY A 154 2.77 -6.99 -3.04
C GLY A 154 2.26 -6.98 -4.48
N PHE A 155 2.18 -8.15 -5.09
CA PHE A 155 1.61 -8.38 -6.40
C PHE A 155 0.28 -9.14 -6.27
N VAL A 156 -0.72 -8.76 -7.05
CA VAL A 156 -1.99 -9.52 -7.13
C VAL A 156 -1.85 -10.59 -8.21
N GLY A 157 -2.24 -11.82 -7.88
CA GLY A 157 -2.08 -12.98 -8.75
C GLY A 157 -1.12 -14.01 -8.16
N SER A 158 -0.38 -14.68 -9.01
CA SER A 158 0.44 -15.84 -8.67
C SER A 158 1.71 -15.85 -9.50
N LEU A 159 2.74 -16.58 -9.06
CA LEU A 159 4.01 -16.68 -9.79
C LEU A 159 3.85 -17.39 -11.13
N ASP A 160 3.01 -18.43 -11.20
CA ASP A 160 2.75 -19.19 -12.44
C ASP A 160 2.10 -18.36 -13.55
N LYS A 161 1.38 -17.30 -13.18
CA LYS A 161 0.69 -16.35 -14.08
C LYS A 161 1.12 -14.92 -13.81
N ALA A 162 2.38 -14.76 -13.44
CA ALA A 162 2.94 -13.47 -13.10
C ALA A 162 2.85 -12.49 -14.29
N LYS A 163 2.48 -11.24 -13.99
CA LYS A 163 2.70 -10.12 -14.92
C LYS A 163 4.20 -9.84 -15.04
N ASP A 164 4.56 -9.11 -16.08
CA ASP A 164 5.96 -8.90 -16.50
C ASP A 164 6.89 -8.43 -15.38
N THR A 165 6.47 -7.47 -14.54
CA THR A 165 7.32 -7.01 -13.42
C THR A 165 7.69 -8.14 -12.46
N LEU A 166 6.72 -8.93 -11.99
CA LEU A 166 6.96 -10.03 -11.06
C LEU A 166 7.74 -11.16 -11.73
N LYS A 167 7.41 -11.48 -12.99
CA LYS A 167 8.12 -12.48 -13.78
C LYS A 167 9.61 -12.11 -13.92
N ASN A 168 9.89 -10.90 -14.38
CA ASN A 168 11.25 -10.42 -14.55
C ASN A 168 12.01 -10.40 -13.21
N LEU A 169 11.36 -9.93 -12.13
CA LEU A 169 11.97 -9.92 -10.80
C LEU A 169 12.34 -11.34 -10.32
N ALA A 170 11.46 -12.32 -10.52
CA ALA A 170 11.71 -13.71 -10.14
C ALA A 170 12.76 -14.42 -11.04
N GLU A 171 12.92 -13.99 -12.29
CA GLU A 171 13.88 -14.59 -13.23
C GLU A 171 15.28 -13.96 -13.16
N THR A 172 15.37 -12.71 -12.71
CA THR A 172 16.61 -11.91 -12.74
C THR A 172 17.12 -11.50 -11.37
N ASP A 173 16.29 -11.60 -10.33
CA ASP A 173 16.55 -11.09 -8.99
C ASP A 173 16.83 -9.58 -8.94
N GLU A 174 16.45 -8.81 -9.95
CA GLU A 174 16.80 -7.39 -10.08
C GLU A 174 15.60 -6.51 -10.39
N CYS A 175 15.52 -5.36 -9.71
CA CYS A 175 14.60 -4.28 -10.06
C CYS A 175 15.12 -2.90 -9.64
N VAL A 176 14.45 -1.85 -10.07
CA VAL A 176 14.63 -0.49 -9.51
C VAL A 176 13.28 0.02 -9.02
N ILE A 177 13.24 0.50 -7.79
CA ILE A 177 12.10 1.22 -7.21
C ILE A 177 12.32 2.72 -7.43
N ASN A 178 11.37 3.39 -8.07
CA ASN A 178 11.41 4.84 -8.32
C ASN A 178 10.27 5.51 -7.55
N ILE A 179 10.57 6.59 -6.82
CA ILE A 179 9.56 7.37 -6.11
C ILE A 179 8.89 8.30 -7.11
N ILE A 180 7.55 8.27 -7.13
CA ILE A 180 6.73 9.15 -7.99
C ILE A 180 6.65 10.53 -7.35
N SER A 181 6.97 11.55 -8.14
CA SER A 181 6.84 12.96 -7.79
C SER A 181 5.77 13.62 -8.64
N GLU A 182 5.25 14.74 -8.14
CA GLU A 182 4.14 15.47 -8.75
C GLU A 182 4.30 15.78 -10.24
N HIS A 183 5.53 16.12 -10.69
CA HIS A 183 5.78 16.57 -12.07
C HIS A 183 5.64 15.47 -13.15
N PHE A 184 5.51 14.21 -12.76
CA PHE A 184 5.40 13.09 -13.71
C PHE A 184 4.30 12.08 -13.33
N VAL A 185 3.32 12.50 -12.52
CA VAL A 185 2.27 11.61 -12.02
C VAL A 185 1.40 11.01 -13.13
N GLU A 186 1.07 11.77 -14.17
CA GLU A 186 0.28 11.28 -15.30
C GLU A 186 1.06 10.22 -16.09
N ALA A 187 2.35 10.47 -16.35
CA ALA A 187 3.24 9.54 -17.03
C ALA A 187 3.40 8.24 -16.24
N ALA A 188 3.61 8.34 -14.93
CA ALA A 188 3.65 7.18 -14.05
C ALA A 188 2.30 6.43 -14.02
N ASN A 189 1.16 7.14 -14.00
CA ASN A 189 -0.15 6.51 -14.06
C ASN A 189 -0.41 5.82 -15.41
N ALA A 190 0.12 6.32 -16.52
CA ALA A 190 0.01 5.68 -17.83
C ALA A 190 0.65 4.28 -17.86
N THR A 191 1.67 4.04 -17.04
CA THR A 191 2.30 2.72 -16.89
C THR A 191 1.41 1.67 -16.21
N ALA A 192 0.27 2.07 -15.63
CA ALA A 192 -0.69 1.13 -15.04
C ALA A 192 -1.60 0.43 -16.07
N ILE A 193 -1.42 0.72 -17.37
CA ILE A 193 -2.16 0.09 -18.46
C ILE A 193 -1.94 -1.44 -18.46
N ASN A 194 -2.94 -2.20 -18.88
CA ASN A 194 -2.75 -3.63 -19.15
C ASN A 194 -2.09 -3.79 -20.54
N ALA A 195 -0.80 -3.47 -20.62
CA ALA A 195 -0.02 -3.61 -21.84
C ALA A 195 0.01 -5.07 -22.30
N PRO A 196 -0.07 -5.36 -23.61
CA PRO A 196 0.25 -6.68 -24.14
C PRO A 196 1.70 -7.05 -23.84
N TYR A 197 1.97 -8.34 -23.70
CA TYR A 197 3.34 -8.84 -23.50
C TYR A 197 4.27 -8.35 -24.62
N GLY A 198 5.44 -7.82 -24.23
CA GLY A 198 6.45 -7.30 -25.15
C GLY A 198 6.29 -5.81 -25.51
N VAL A 199 5.18 -5.16 -25.13
CA VAL A 199 5.04 -3.70 -25.23
C VAL A 199 5.58 -3.05 -23.97
N SER A 200 6.59 -2.19 -24.12
CA SER A 200 7.23 -1.54 -22.98
C SER A 200 6.45 -0.31 -22.52
N GLU A 201 6.14 -0.22 -21.22
CA GLU A 201 5.48 0.95 -20.65
C GLU A 201 6.35 2.21 -20.64
N TRP A 202 7.67 2.07 -20.85
CA TRP A 202 8.56 3.20 -21.06
C TRP A 202 8.13 4.08 -22.24
N GLU A 203 7.74 3.46 -23.36
CA GLU A 203 7.29 4.19 -24.55
C GLU A 203 5.94 4.88 -24.33
N THR A 204 5.00 4.18 -23.69
CA THR A 204 3.64 4.70 -23.44
C THR A 204 3.63 5.83 -22.43
N SER A 205 4.54 5.79 -21.44
CA SER A 205 4.65 6.85 -20.43
C SER A 205 5.46 8.06 -20.90
N GLY A 206 6.37 7.89 -21.86
CA GLY A 206 7.32 8.92 -22.27
C GLY A 206 8.39 9.24 -21.23
N LEU A 207 8.52 8.41 -20.19
CA LEU A 207 9.58 8.54 -19.18
C LEU A 207 10.93 8.07 -19.74
N HIS A 208 12.01 8.67 -19.26
CA HIS A 208 13.34 8.39 -19.78
C HIS A 208 14.10 7.40 -18.90
N GLN A 209 14.71 6.41 -19.53
CA GLN A 209 15.61 5.47 -18.87
C GLN A 209 16.95 6.16 -18.53
N ALA A 210 17.46 5.92 -17.32
CA ALA A 210 18.82 6.23 -16.92
C ALA A 210 19.53 4.97 -16.39
N PRO A 211 20.84 4.80 -16.65
CA PRO A 211 21.57 3.62 -16.24
C PRO A 211 21.73 3.54 -14.72
N CYS A 212 21.89 2.29 -14.25
CA CYS A 212 22.15 1.91 -12.88
C CYS A 212 23.59 1.38 -12.73
N SER A 213 24.11 1.31 -11.51
CA SER A 213 25.50 0.91 -11.24
C SER A 213 25.66 -0.57 -10.91
N VAL A 214 24.63 -1.21 -10.34
CA VAL A 214 24.67 -2.58 -9.81
C VAL A 214 23.70 -3.49 -10.57
N VAL A 215 22.46 -3.06 -10.79
CA VAL A 215 21.43 -3.84 -11.49
C VAL A 215 21.31 -3.45 -12.97
N LYS A 216 20.77 -4.35 -13.79
CA LYS A 216 20.61 -4.15 -15.24
C LYS A 216 19.37 -3.35 -15.63
N ALA A 217 18.37 -3.30 -14.75
CA ALA A 217 17.17 -2.50 -14.97
C ALA A 217 17.50 -1.00 -14.86
N ALA A 218 16.90 -0.18 -15.72
CA ALA A 218 17.11 1.27 -15.73
C ALA A 218 16.28 1.97 -14.65
N ARG A 219 16.80 3.03 -14.05
CA ARG A 219 16.02 3.94 -13.20
C ARG A 219 15.28 4.97 -14.06
N VAL A 220 14.22 5.56 -13.51
CA VAL A 220 13.47 6.65 -14.16
C VAL A 220 14.28 7.94 -13.99
N LYS A 221 14.68 8.58 -15.08
CA LYS A 221 15.53 9.77 -15.08
C LYS A 221 14.84 10.97 -14.40
N GLU A 222 13.53 11.07 -14.51
CA GLU A 222 12.69 12.10 -13.91
C GLU A 222 12.51 11.92 -12.40
N SER A 223 12.77 10.72 -11.87
CA SER A 223 12.58 10.42 -10.46
C SER A 223 13.64 11.14 -9.62
N ILE A 224 13.20 11.66 -8.47
CA ILE A 224 14.06 12.37 -7.52
C ILE A 224 14.81 11.38 -6.63
N LEU A 225 14.21 10.22 -6.34
CA LEU A 225 14.82 9.14 -5.56
C LEU A 225 14.53 7.80 -6.23
N SER A 226 15.59 7.06 -6.55
CA SER A 226 15.54 5.69 -7.06
C SER A 226 16.40 4.75 -6.23
N ILE A 227 15.96 3.50 -6.11
CA ILE A 227 16.61 2.44 -5.35
C ILE A 227 16.84 1.26 -6.28
N GLU A 228 18.09 0.93 -6.56
CA GLU A 228 18.44 -0.35 -7.16
C GLU A 228 18.27 -1.44 -6.10
N ALA A 229 17.58 -2.52 -6.44
CA ALA A 229 17.27 -3.57 -5.48
C ALA A 229 17.46 -4.98 -6.04
N LYS A 230 17.82 -5.90 -5.15
CA LYS A 230 17.92 -7.33 -5.45
C LYS A 230 16.87 -8.13 -4.69
N LEU A 231 16.32 -9.16 -5.34
CA LEU A 231 15.35 -10.06 -4.71
C LEU A 231 16.00 -10.85 -3.58
N VAL A 232 15.38 -10.82 -2.40
CA VAL A 232 15.77 -11.63 -1.25
C VAL A 232 14.93 -12.89 -1.19
N ARG A 233 13.60 -12.75 -1.30
CA ARG A 233 12.66 -13.87 -1.32
C ARG A 233 11.29 -13.46 -1.83
N THR A 234 10.52 -14.46 -2.25
CA THR A 234 9.09 -14.35 -2.54
C THR A 234 8.25 -15.28 -1.66
N GLU A 235 7.02 -14.89 -1.37
CA GLU A 235 6.03 -15.72 -0.67
C GLU A 235 4.67 -15.60 -1.38
N GLU A 236 4.03 -16.73 -1.71
CA GLU A 236 2.69 -16.73 -2.30
C GLU A 236 1.60 -16.91 -1.25
N PHE A 237 0.50 -16.16 -1.38
CA PHE A 237 -0.69 -16.27 -0.56
C PHE A 237 -1.83 -17.00 -1.26
N GLU A 238 -2.58 -17.78 -0.49
CA GLU A 238 -3.73 -18.54 -0.97
C GLU A 238 -5.07 -17.89 -0.60
N SER A 239 -6.05 -18.08 -1.49
CA SER A 239 -7.41 -17.65 -1.26
C SER A 239 -8.07 -18.47 -0.16
N ARG A 240 -8.66 -17.78 0.82
CA ARG A 240 -9.55 -18.42 1.81
C ARG A 240 -10.92 -18.80 1.24
N THR A 241 -11.37 -18.15 0.18
CA THR A 241 -12.67 -18.44 -0.46
C THR A 241 -12.55 -19.51 -1.55
N THR A 242 -11.33 -19.79 -2.03
CA THR A 242 -11.08 -20.76 -3.10
C THR A 242 -9.77 -21.50 -2.80
N PRO A 243 -9.80 -22.53 -1.92
CA PRO A 243 -8.60 -23.25 -1.51
C PRO A 243 -7.75 -23.72 -2.70
N GLY A 244 -6.42 -23.60 -2.58
CA GLY A 244 -5.47 -23.93 -3.64
C GLY A 244 -5.28 -22.85 -4.72
N LYS A 245 -6.13 -21.81 -4.75
CA LYS A 245 -5.92 -20.66 -5.65
C LYS A 245 -4.94 -19.67 -5.03
N LYS A 246 -3.77 -19.50 -5.64
CA LYS A 246 -2.85 -18.40 -5.34
C LYS A 246 -3.47 -17.05 -5.74
N THR A 247 -3.38 -16.05 -4.86
CA THR A 247 -4.03 -14.73 -5.05
C THR A 247 -3.13 -13.53 -4.84
N GLY A 248 -1.98 -13.71 -4.21
CA GLY A 248 -0.98 -12.66 -4.14
C GLY A 248 0.42 -13.22 -3.96
N VAL A 249 1.40 -12.39 -4.25
CA VAL A 249 2.82 -12.68 -4.03
C VAL A 249 3.45 -11.50 -3.31
N LEU A 250 4.09 -11.75 -2.19
CA LEU A 250 4.98 -10.81 -1.52
C LEU A 250 6.39 -10.99 -2.07
N ALA A 251 7.02 -9.93 -2.54
CA ALA A 251 8.46 -9.90 -2.77
C ALA A 251 9.13 -9.05 -1.69
N VAL A 252 10.21 -9.56 -1.11
CA VAL A 252 11.15 -8.81 -0.27
C VAL A 252 12.39 -8.53 -1.10
N VAL A 253 12.79 -7.27 -1.19
CA VAL A 253 13.97 -6.85 -1.94
C VAL A 253 14.90 -6.03 -1.06
N GLU A 254 16.21 -6.17 -1.27
CA GLU A 254 17.26 -5.41 -0.59
C GLU A 254 17.75 -4.27 -1.48
N GLY A 255 17.77 -3.05 -0.96
CA GLY A 255 18.32 -1.89 -1.64
C GLY A 255 19.86 -1.95 -1.66
N VAL A 256 20.44 -2.06 -2.86
CA VAL A 256 21.90 -2.21 -3.06
C VAL A 256 22.57 -0.94 -3.56
N ARG A 257 21.79 0.05 -4.05
CA ARG A 257 22.27 1.39 -4.43
C ARG A 257 21.13 2.39 -4.38
N PHE A 258 21.42 3.60 -3.93
CA PHE A 258 20.47 4.73 -3.96
C PHE A 258 20.94 5.81 -4.94
N TRP A 259 20.00 6.41 -5.66
CA TRP A 259 20.19 7.56 -6.51
C TRP A 259 19.26 8.66 -6.04
N ALA A 260 19.82 9.80 -5.64
CA ALA A 260 19.06 10.99 -5.32
C ALA A 260 19.49 12.14 -6.22
N ARG A 261 18.56 13.01 -6.62
CA ARG A 261 18.91 14.24 -7.33
C ARG A 261 19.70 15.17 -6.41
N GLU A 262 20.71 15.83 -7.00
CA GLU A 262 21.64 16.70 -6.26
C GLU A 262 20.95 17.90 -5.60
N ASP A 263 19.86 18.40 -6.17
CA ASP A 263 19.07 19.51 -5.62
C ASP A 263 18.12 19.07 -4.51
N ALA A 264 17.93 17.76 -4.32
CA ALA A 264 16.99 17.20 -3.35
C ALA A 264 17.68 16.53 -2.17
N ILE A 265 18.97 16.19 -2.26
CA ILE A 265 19.70 15.48 -1.20
C ILE A 265 20.62 16.44 -0.45
N ASN A 266 20.68 16.34 0.88
CA ASN A 266 21.65 17.08 1.68
C ASN A 266 23.10 16.62 1.44
N GLU A 267 24.06 17.42 1.91
CA GLU A 267 25.51 17.16 1.74
C GLU A 267 25.94 15.80 2.33
N GLU A 268 25.34 15.40 3.46
CA GLU A 268 25.63 14.12 4.12
C GLU A 268 24.98 12.91 3.44
N LYS A 269 24.15 13.12 2.40
CA LYS A 269 23.42 12.06 1.68
C LYS A 269 22.50 11.22 2.55
N SER A 270 21.89 11.83 3.55
CA SER A 270 21.08 11.17 4.58
C SER A 270 19.62 11.63 4.60
N ILE A 271 19.30 12.78 4.02
CA ILE A 271 17.98 13.41 4.05
C ILE A 271 17.62 13.92 2.65
N VAL A 272 16.44 13.54 2.17
CA VAL A 272 15.85 14.07 0.94
C VAL A 272 14.86 15.19 1.30
N ASP A 273 15.05 16.37 0.71
CA ASP A 273 14.17 17.52 0.89
C ASP A 273 12.78 17.23 0.32
N LEU A 274 11.79 17.24 1.21
CA LEU A 274 10.39 17.02 0.88
C LEU A 274 9.84 18.09 -0.08
N LYS A 275 10.35 19.33 -0.01
CA LYS A 275 9.95 20.44 -0.89
C LYS A 275 10.32 20.20 -2.34
N VAL A 276 11.41 19.48 -2.58
CA VAL A 276 11.86 19.07 -3.91
C VAL A 276 11.19 17.76 -4.30
N LEU A 277 11.20 16.76 -3.40
CA LEU A 277 10.67 15.42 -3.66
C LEU A 277 9.20 15.41 -4.09
N LYS A 278 8.35 16.25 -3.48
CA LYS A 278 6.90 16.35 -3.72
C LYS A 278 6.25 14.99 -4.06
N PRO A 279 6.37 14.00 -3.17
CA PRO A 279 6.00 12.63 -3.48
C PRO A 279 4.49 12.50 -3.64
N ILE A 280 4.07 11.59 -4.53
CA ILE A 280 2.67 11.24 -4.73
C ILE A 280 2.34 9.93 -4.03
N SER A 281 1.22 9.95 -3.32
CA SER A 281 0.65 8.77 -2.67
C SER A 281 -0.61 8.28 -3.38
N ARG A 282 -0.93 6.99 -3.21
CA ARG A 282 -2.21 6.42 -3.64
C ARG A 282 -3.21 6.46 -2.49
N LEU A 283 -4.43 6.90 -2.80
CA LEU A 283 -5.55 6.95 -1.85
C LEU A 283 -6.61 5.89 -2.20
N GLY A 284 -7.86 6.09 -1.76
CA GLY A 284 -9.00 5.26 -2.13
C GLY A 284 -9.41 5.41 -3.59
N GLY A 285 -9.79 4.31 -4.24
CA GLY A 285 -10.23 4.29 -5.63
C GLY A 285 -9.15 4.77 -6.61
N ILE A 286 -9.49 5.78 -7.42
CA ILE A 286 -8.59 6.39 -8.41
C ILE A 286 -7.91 7.68 -7.90
N SER A 287 -8.07 8.01 -6.62
CA SER A 287 -7.51 9.23 -6.05
C SER A 287 -6.02 9.10 -5.74
N TYR A 288 -5.29 10.17 -6.00
CA TYR A 288 -3.89 10.37 -5.62
C TYR A 288 -3.80 11.51 -4.62
N GLY A 289 -2.82 11.45 -3.71
CA GLY A 289 -2.57 12.48 -2.69
C GLY A 289 -1.24 13.18 -2.93
N ARG A 290 -1.24 14.51 -2.82
CA ARG A 290 -0.02 15.34 -2.77
C ARG A 290 0.43 15.48 -1.32
N THR A 291 1.74 15.52 -1.09
CA THR A 291 2.30 15.91 0.21
C THR A 291 2.63 17.40 0.18
N SER A 292 1.64 18.25 0.46
CA SER A 292 1.79 19.73 0.47
C SER A 292 1.87 20.35 1.85
N GLU A 293 1.53 19.60 2.90
CA GLU A 293 1.60 20.06 4.27
C GLU A 293 2.15 18.94 5.15
N ALA A 294 3.00 19.28 6.10
CA ALA A 294 3.58 18.37 7.08
C ALA A 294 3.54 19.01 8.47
N MET A 295 3.66 18.19 9.50
CA MET A 295 3.80 18.61 10.89
C MET A 295 4.87 17.76 11.55
N GLU A 296 5.66 18.35 12.44
CA GLU A 296 6.75 17.67 13.12
C GLU A 296 6.36 17.40 14.58
N LEU A 297 6.50 16.13 14.97
CA LEU A 297 6.29 15.69 16.35
C LEU A 297 7.56 14.99 16.81
N PRO A 298 8.27 15.52 17.83
CA PRO A 298 9.45 14.86 18.35
C PRO A 298 9.06 13.52 18.98
N ARG A 299 9.95 12.54 18.88
CA ARG A 299 9.78 11.27 19.57
C ARG A 299 9.70 11.54 21.09
N PRO A 300 8.63 11.12 21.78
CA PRO A 300 8.55 11.28 23.23
C PRO A 300 9.65 10.48 23.94
N ASN A 301 10.20 11.05 25.01
CA ASN A 301 11.04 10.36 25.97
C ASN A 301 10.22 10.08 27.22
N PHE A 302 10.50 8.94 27.88
CA PHE A 302 9.94 8.63 29.19
C PHE A 302 10.77 9.25 30.30
#